data_AF-A0A3M5KE93-F1
#
_entry.id   AF-A0A3M5KE93-F1
#
_cell.length_a   1.000
_cell.length_b   1.000
_cell.length_c   1.000
_cell.angle_alpha   90.00
_cell.angle_beta   90.00
_cell.angle_gamma   90.00
#
_symmetry.space_group_name_H-M   'P 1'
#
loop_
_entity.id
_entity.type
_entity.pdbx_description
1 polymer ?
#
loop_
_entity_poly.entity_id
_entity_poly.type
_entity_poly.pdbx_seq_one_letter_code
_entity_poly.pdbx_strand_id
1 'polypeptide(L)'
;MTKVKENAAIQLSAATSTSFDQINTFAHQYDRGGNLTINGKPSYSVDQAADYILRDNAAWTDRDGNGTINLTYTFLTAKPAGFDNSLGTFSAFNAQQKAQAVLSMQSWADVAKVSFTQAASGGDGHMTFGNYSNGSAGGAAFAYLPSGNSRTDGQSWYLVDNSYKVNTTPDNGNYGRQTLTHEIGHTLSLSHPGDYNAGEGNPTYKDASYAEDTRGYSVMSYWSESNTDQNFVKGGVAA
;
A
#
# COMPACT_ATOMS: atom_id res chain seq x y z
N MET A 1 -2.53 41.86 -64.73
CA MET A 1 -2.22 40.49 -65.18
C MET A 1 -1.49 39.79 -64.03
N THR A 2 -2.22 39.02 -63.21
CA THR A 2 -2.20 37.53 -63.13
C THR A 2 -0.84 36.98 -62.68
N LYS A 3 -0.74 36.21 -61.58
CA LYS A 3 -1.39 34.91 -61.39
C LYS A 3 -1.55 34.52 -59.90
N VAL A 4 -2.73 34.01 -59.59
CA VAL A 4 -3.01 33.07 -58.48
C VAL A 4 -2.39 31.70 -58.80
N LYS A 5 -1.87 30.99 -57.79
CA LYS A 5 -1.95 29.53 -57.55
C LYS A 5 -1.08 29.19 -56.33
N GLU A 6 -1.70 28.91 -55.19
CA GLU A 6 -1.86 27.54 -54.66
C GLU A 6 -0.53 26.82 -54.48
N ASN A 7 -0.16 26.61 -53.22
CA ASN A 7 0.16 25.26 -52.76
C ASN A 7 -0.10 25.23 -51.26
N ALA A 8 -1.24 24.64 -50.91
CA ALA A 8 -1.47 24.08 -49.60
C ALA A 8 -0.22 23.29 -49.20
N ALA A 9 0.43 23.71 -48.11
CA ALA A 9 1.42 22.87 -47.47
C ALA A 9 0.66 21.65 -46.97
N ILE A 10 0.78 20.59 -47.76
CA ILE A 10 0.29 19.26 -47.50
C ILE A 10 0.80 18.83 -46.12
N GLN A 11 -0.05 18.89 -45.09
CA GLN A 11 0.11 18.03 -43.91
C GLN A 11 -0.23 16.60 -44.36
N LEU A 12 0.69 15.97 -45.10
CA LEU A 12 0.81 14.53 -45.10
C LEU A 12 1.61 14.19 -43.86
N SER A 13 0.94 14.08 -42.70
CA SER A 13 1.45 13.13 -41.72
C SER A 13 1.38 11.78 -42.42
N ALA A 14 2.51 11.24 -42.86
CA ALA A 14 2.55 9.89 -43.38
C ALA A 14 1.83 9.00 -42.36
N ALA A 15 0.84 8.21 -42.82
CA ALA A 15 0.17 7.27 -41.94
C ALA A 15 1.26 6.38 -41.30
N THR A 16 1.24 6.32 -39.98
CA THR A 16 2.16 5.49 -39.20
C THR A 16 1.88 4.02 -39.50
N SER A 17 2.88 3.17 -39.30
CA SER A 17 2.66 1.73 -39.42
C SER A 17 1.83 1.23 -38.24
N THR A 18 1.08 0.15 -38.43
CA THR A 18 0.33 -0.50 -37.35
C THR A 18 1.24 -0.88 -36.17
N SER A 19 2.49 -1.27 -36.43
CA SER A 19 3.49 -1.54 -35.39
C SER A 19 3.88 -0.29 -34.61
N PHE A 20 4.03 0.85 -35.28
CA PHE A 20 4.28 2.12 -34.60
C PHE A 20 3.10 2.48 -33.71
N ASP A 21 1.86 2.37 -34.21
CA ASP A 21 0.66 2.70 -33.45
C ASP A 21 0.50 1.79 -32.22
N GLN A 22 0.80 0.51 -32.34
CA GLN A 22 0.79 -0.44 -31.21
C GLN A 22 1.79 -0.05 -30.13
N ILE A 23 3.03 0.27 -30.52
CA ILE A 23 4.08 0.70 -29.57
C ILE A 23 3.68 2.03 -28.92
N ASN A 24 3.20 3.00 -29.71
CA ASN A 24 2.81 4.30 -29.21
C ASN A 24 1.61 4.20 -28.25
N THR A 25 0.59 3.42 -28.59
CA THR A 25 -0.56 3.16 -27.70
C THR A 25 -0.09 2.52 -26.40
N PHE A 26 0.76 1.50 -26.47
CA PHE A 26 1.27 0.82 -25.28
C PHE A 26 2.13 1.74 -24.40
N ALA A 27 2.97 2.58 -25.01
CA ALA A 27 3.82 3.53 -24.28
C ALA A 27 3.02 4.57 -23.49
N HIS A 28 1.81 4.89 -23.96
CA HIS A 28 0.90 5.86 -23.34
C HIS A 28 -0.29 5.22 -22.60
N GLN A 29 -0.30 3.89 -22.45
CA GLN A 29 -1.45 3.13 -21.93
C GLN A 29 -1.82 3.52 -20.49
N TYR A 30 -0.82 3.88 -19.69
CA TYR A 30 -0.97 4.23 -18.27
C TYR A 30 -0.34 5.59 -17.94
N ASP A 31 -0.39 6.53 -18.89
CA ASP A 31 -0.01 7.92 -18.62
C ASP A 31 -0.83 8.46 -17.44
N ARG A 32 -0.13 9.15 -16.52
CA ARG A 32 -0.72 9.69 -15.29
C ARG A 32 -0.16 11.05 -14.93
N GLY A 33 -0.93 11.83 -14.17
CA GLY A 33 -0.63 13.21 -13.83
C GLY A 33 -1.09 14.20 -14.90
N GLY A 34 -0.59 15.43 -14.83
CA GLY A 34 -0.76 16.44 -15.89
C GLY A 34 -2.21 16.77 -16.23
N ASN A 35 -2.98 17.35 -15.30
CA ASN A 35 -4.38 17.78 -15.48
C ASN A 35 -5.34 16.73 -16.09
N LEU A 36 -4.92 15.47 -16.22
CA LEU A 36 -5.75 14.38 -16.71
C LEU A 36 -6.86 14.09 -15.69
N THR A 37 -8.01 13.68 -16.22
CA THR A 37 -9.11 13.17 -15.41
C THR A 37 -9.38 11.73 -15.84
N ILE A 38 -9.24 10.78 -14.92
CA ILE A 38 -9.47 9.36 -15.16
C ILE A 38 -10.59 8.93 -14.21
N ASN A 39 -11.62 8.27 -14.74
CA ASN A 39 -12.78 7.80 -13.96
C ASN A 39 -13.45 8.89 -13.10
N GLY A 40 -13.46 10.13 -13.61
CA GLY A 40 -14.05 11.29 -12.93
C GLY A 40 -13.21 11.86 -11.79
N LYS A 41 -11.95 11.47 -11.66
CA LYS A 41 -11.01 11.88 -10.62
C LYS A 41 -9.79 12.55 -11.22
N PRO A 42 -9.12 13.48 -10.51
CA PRO A 42 -7.81 13.95 -10.92
C PRO A 42 -6.84 12.77 -11.00
N SER A 43 -6.03 12.74 -12.06
CA SER A 43 -4.89 11.83 -12.17
C SER A 43 -3.68 12.46 -11.51
N TYR A 44 -3.05 11.74 -10.59
CA TYR A 44 -1.86 12.18 -9.88
C TYR A 44 -0.61 11.61 -10.53
N SER A 45 0.47 12.39 -10.59
CA SER A 45 1.81 11.85 -10.84
C SER A 45 2.25 10.92 -9.69
N VAL A 46 3.38 10.23 -9.86
CA VAL A 46 3.97 9.41 -8.78
C VAL A 46 4.27 10.28 -7.55
N ASP A 47 4.89 11.44 -7.73
CA ASP A 47 5.24 12.35 -6.63
C ASP A 47 3.99 12.89 -5.91
N GLN A 48 2.95 13.29 -6.65
CA GLN A 48 1.70 13.75 -6.04
C GLN A 48 1.02 12.66 -5.20
N ALA A 49 1.05 11.41 -5.67
CA ALA A 49 0.53 10.28 -4.92
C ALA A 49 1.39 9.97 -3.67
N ALA A 50 2.71 10.05 -3.78
CA ALA A 50 3.62 9.88 -2.66
C ALA A 50 3.39 10.94 -1.58
N ASP A 51 3.32 12.21 -1.96
CA ASP A 51 3.02 13.32 -1.05
C ASP A 51 1.66 13.12 -0.34
N TYR A 52 0.64 12.65 -1.07
CA TYR A 52 -0.68 12.41 -0.51
C TYR A 52 -0.70 11.24 0.49
N ILE A 53 0.04 10.16 0.21
CA ILE A 53 0.20 9.02 1.13
C ILE A 53 0.94 9.45 2.41
N LEU A 54 1.86 10.41 2.33
CA LEU A 54 2.65 10.92 3.45
C LEU A 54 1.99 12.10 4.19
N ARG A 55 0.74 12.46 3.85
CA ARG A 55 0.06 13.69 4.33
C ARG A 55 -0.03 13.84 5.86
N ASP A 56 0.02 12.73 6.59
CA ASP A 56 -0.10 12.74 8.05
C ASP A 56 1.19 13.21 8.76
N ASN A 57 2.31 13.31 8.04
CA ASN A 57 3.61 13.73 8.59
C ASN A 57 4.07 12.94 9.84
N ALA A 58 3.58 11.71 10.00
CA ALA A 58 4.13 10.76 10.97
C ALA A 58 5.51 10.30 10.50
N ALA A 59 6.45 10.07 11.41
CA ALA A 59 7.78 9.60 11.06
C ALA A 59 8.54 9.02 12.26
N TRP A 60 9.30 7.96 12.00
CA TRP A 60 10.41 7.60 12.88
C TRP A 60 11.52 8.64 12.78
N THR A 61 12.26 8.82 13.88
CA THR A 61 13.44 9.69 13.92
C THR A 61 14.69 8.83 13.92
N ASP A 62 15.64 9.13 13.05
CA ASP A 62 17.00 8.59 13.11
C ASP A 62 17.70 9.14 14.38
N ARG A 63 17.76 8.34 15.44
CA ARG A 63 18.21 8.79 16.77
C ARG A 63 19.72 8.77 16.89
N ASP A 64 20.41 7.92 16.13
CA ASP A 64 21.86 7.79 16.17
C ASP A 64 22.56 8.55 15.03
N GLY A 65 21.80 9.08 14.08
CA GLY A 65 22.27 9.95 13.00
C GLY A 65 23.04 9.20 11.92
N ASN A 66 22.83 7.89 11.79
CA ASN A 66 23.57 7.05 10.84
C ASN A 66 22.99 7.07 9.42
N GLY A 67 21.89 7.80 9.20
CA GLY A 67 21.24 7.95 7.91
C GLY A 67 20.34 6.77 7.52
N THR A 68 20.03 5.87 8.47
CA THR A 68 19.14 4.71 8.32
C THR A 68 18.19 4.67 9.51
N ILE A 69 16.90 4.40 9.27
CA ILE A 69 15.96 4.14 10.36
C ILE A 69 16.12 2.68 10.80
N ASN A 70 16.65 2.45 12.00
CA ASN A 70 16.93 1.12 12.54
C ASN A 70 15.81 0.68 13.47
N LEU A 71 14.86 -0.09 12.95
CA LEU A 71 13.73 -0.59 13.70
C LEU A 71 14.04 -1.98 14.27
N THR A 72 13.61 -2.20 15.51
CA THR A 72 13.59 -3.53 16.09
C THR A 72 12.18 -4.12 16.04
N TYR A 73 12.05 -5.45 16.06
CA TYR A 73 10.73 -6.07 16.09
C TYR A 73 10.63 -7.29 17.02
N THR A 74 9.43 -7.53 17.53
CA THR A 74 9.06 -8.75 18.27
C THR A 74 7.75 -9.35 17.75
N PHE A 75 7.74 -10.67 17.55
CA PHE A 75 6.49 -11.42 17.45
C PHE A 75 5.99 -11.74 18.86
N LEU A 76 4.83 -11.18 19.23
CA LEU A 76 4.28 -11.35 20.58
C LEU A 76 4.00 -12.83 20.85
N THR A 77 4.41 -13.33 22.02
CA THR A 77 4.20 -14.72 22.46
C THR A 77 3.11 -14.86 23.51
N ALA A 78 2.71 -13.76 24.13
CA ALA A 78 1.65 -13.68 25.13
C ALA A 78 0.88 -12.37 24.98
N LYS A 79 -0.35 -12.34 25.50
CA LYS A 79 -1.20 -11.16 25.53
C LYS A 79 -0.48 -10.02 26.27
N PRO A 80 -0.20 -8.87 25.62
CA PRO A 80 0.44 -7.75 26.30
C PRO A 80 -0.50 -7.13 27.34
N ALA A 81 0.05 -6.52 28.38
CA ALA A 81 -0.74 -5.92 29.46
C ALA A 81 -1.71 -4.83 28.99
N GLY A 82 -1.37 -4.11 27.91
CA GLY A 82 -2.19 -3.08 27.28
C GLY A 82 -3.10 -3.56 26.15
N PHE A 83 -3.26 -4.87 25.97
CA PHE A 83 -4.15 -5.40 24.92
C PHE A 83 -5.60 -4.96 25.15
N ASP A 84 -6.20 -4.31 24.15
CA ASP A 84 -7.60 -3.92 24.20
C ASP A 84 -8.49 -5.17 24.19
N ASN A 85 -9.25 -5.37 25.27
CA ASN A 85 -10.17 -6.50 25.41
C ASN A 85 -11.30 -6.48 24.37
N SER A 86 -11.60 -5.32 23.77
CA SER A 86 -12.56 -5.22 22.67
C SER A 86 -12.13 -6.03 21.44
N LEU A 87 -10.82 -6.26 21.27
CA LEU A 87 -10.22 -7.05 20.17
C LEU A 87 -10.40 -8.57 20.37
N GLY A 88 -11.02 -9.00 21.46
CA GLY A 88 -11.29 -10.41 21.73
C GLY A 88 -10.08 -11.16 22.28
N THR A 89 -9.74 -12.29 21.65
CA THR A 89 -8.68 -13.18 22.13
C THR A 89 -7.37 -12.91 21.39
N PHE A 90 -6.29 -12.73 22.15
CA PHE A 90 -4.94 -12.69 21.62
C PHE A 90 -4.50 -14.08 21.12
N SER A 91 -3.81 -14.13 19.97
CA SER A 91 -2.97 -15.27 19.64
C SER A 91 -1.62 -14.84 19.04
N ALA A 92 -0.58 -15.61 19.34
CA ALA A 92 0.74 -15.37 18.77
C ALA A 92 0.76 -15.68 17.27
N PHE A 93 1.66 -15.03 16.53
CA PHE A 93 1.93 -15.40 15.15
C PHE A 93 2.40 -16.86 15.04
N ASN A 94 1.82 -17.59 14.09
CA ASN A 94 2.30 -18.93 13.73
C ASN A 94 3.62 -18.85 12.93
N ALA A 95 4.24 -20.00 12.63
CA ALA A 95 5.52 -20.04 11.93
C ALA A 95 5.46 -19.41 10.51
N GLN A 96 4.37 -19.63 9.77
CA GLN A 96 4.18 -19.08 8.43
C GLN A 96 4.00 -17.57 8.45
N GLN A 97 3.21 -17.04 9.40
CA GLN A 97 3.05 -15.60 9.61
C GLN A 97 4.39 -14.92 9.91
N LYS A 98 5.21 -15.51 10.80
CA LYS A 98 6.55 -14.98 11.12
C LYS A 98 7.45 -14.92 9.90
N ALA A 99 7.54 -16.02 9.15
CA ALA A 99 8.38 -16.10 7.95
C ALA A 99 7.96 -15.06 6.89
N GLN A 100 6.65 -14.90 6.66
CA GLN A 100 6.14 -13.96 5.67
C GLN A 100 6.24 -12.51 6.13
N ALA A 101 6.09 -12.22 7.43
CA ALA A 101 6.31 -10.88 7.96
C ALA A 101 7.76 -10.42 7.77
N VAL A 102 8.73 -11.32 7.98
CA VAL A 102 10.16 -11.03 7.67
C VAL A 102 10.36 -10.72 6.19
N LEU A 103 9.74 -11.47 5.29
CA LEU A 103 9.82 -11.19 3.85
C LEU A 103 9.12 -9.87 3.46
N SER A 104 8.03 -9.48 4.12
CA SER A 104 7.39 -8.18 3.91
C SER A 104 8.25 -7.02 4.45
N MET A 105 8.87 -7.17 5.62
CA MET A 105 9.85 -6.20 6.14
C MET A 105 11.04 -6.06 5.19
N GLN A 106 11.58 -7.18 4.69
CA GLN A 106 12.67 -7.16 3.72
C GLN A 106 12.29 -6.37 2.45
N SER A 107 11.10 -6.58 1.89
CA SER A 107 10.67 -5.84 0.69
C SER A 107 10.58 -4.32 0.90
N TRP A 108 10.34 -3.86 2.12
CA TRP A 108 10.41 -2.43 2.46
C TRP A 108 11.86 -1.95 2.62
N ALA A 109 12.72 -2.74 3.29
CA ALA A 109 14.14 -2.43 3.44
C ALA A 109 14.91 -2.43 2.10
N ASP A 110 14.43 -3.19 1.10
CA ASP A 110 15.05 -3.25 -0.22
C ASP A 110 14.92 -1.93 -1.00
N VAL A 111 13.92 -1.09 -0.69
CA VAL A 111 13.60 0.13 -1.44
C VAL A 111 13.75 1.42 -0.64
N ALA A 112 14.01 1.34 0.67
CA ALA A 112 14.17 2.48 1.56
C ALA A 112 15.31 2.27 2.57
N LYS A 113 15.86 3.35 3.13
CA LYS A 113 16.91 3.28 4.17
C LYS A 113 16.31 2.95 5.55
N VAL A 114 15.78 1.75 5.67
CA VAL A 114 15.23 1.19 6.91
C VAL A 114 15.83 -0.20 7.13
N SER A 115 16.15 -0.54 8.38
CA SER A 115 16.61 -1.87 8.77
C SER A 115 15.67 -2.47 9.82
N PHE A 116 15.54 -3.79 9.81
CA PHE A 116 14.69 -4.52 10.74
C PHE A 116 15.51 -5.59 11.46
N THR A 117 15.60 -5.51 12.79
CA THR A 117 16.32 -6.49 13.61
C THR A 117 15.41 -7.07 14.67
N GLN A 118 15.33 -8.41 14.77
CA GLN A 118 14.56 -9.03 15.84
C GLN A 118 15.26 -8.79 17.19
N ALA A 119 14.61 -8.09 18.12
CA ALA A 119 15.12 -7.80 19.46
C ALA A 119 13.97 -7.49 20.42
N ALA A 120 14.19 -7.57 21.73
CA ALA A 120 13.12 -7.34 22.72
C ALA A 120 12.64 -5.89 22.79
N SER A 121 13.50 -4.92 22.45
CA SER A 121 13.22 -3.48 22.36
C SER A 121 14.45 -2.75 21.78
N GLY A 122 14.31 -1.45 21.50
CA GLY A 122 15.42 -0.57 21.11
C GLY A 122 15.35 -0.08 19.67
N GLY A 123 16.47 0.44 19.16
CA GLY A 123 16.52 1.12 17.86
C GLY A 123 15.87 2.51 17.86
N ASP A 124 15.61 3.01 16.66
CA ASP A 124 14.84 4.23 16.41
C ASP A 124 13.36 4.05 16.75
N GLY A 125 12.90 2.80 16.72
CA GLY A 125 11.55 2.37 17.02
C GLY A 125 11.47 0.87 17.27
N HIS A 126 10.43 0.44 17.96
CA HIS A 126 10.14 -0.97 18.20
C HIS A 126 8.78 -1.35 17.63
N MET A 127 8.74 -2.44 16.87
CA MET A 127 7.55 -2.94 16.22
C MET A 127 7.07 -4.23 16.88
N THR A 128 5.75 -4.43 16.96
CA THR A 128 5.19 -5.67 17.48
C THR A 128 4.10 -6.22 16.60
N PHE A 129 4.08 -7.54 16.45
CA PHE A 129 3.12 -8.27 15.63
C PHE A 129 2.33 -9.25 16.50
N GLY A 130 1.00 -9.25 16.37
CA GLY A 130 0.12 -10.19 17.07
C GLY A 130 -1.23 -10.38 16.37
N ASN A 131 -1.94 -11.44 16.72
CA ASN A 131 -3.29 -11.67 16.22
C ASN A 131 -4.35 -11.28 17.26
N TYR A 132 -5.53 -10.92 16.78
CA TYR A 132 -6.75 -10.72 17.57
C TYR A 132 -7.92 -11.47 16.93
N SER A 133 -9.05 -11.62 17.64
CA SER A 133 -10.14 -12.52 17.20
C SER A 133 -11.52 -11.86 17.07
N ASN A 134 -11.64 -10.57 17.34
CA ASN A 134 -12.91 -9.86 17.19
C ASN A 134 -12.88 -8.90 15.99
N GLY A 135 -13.39 -9.36 14.85
CA GLY A 135 -13.50 -8.58 13.63
C GLY A 135 -14.71 -7.64 13.55
N SER A 136 -15.46 -7.41 14.64
CA SER A 136 -16.70 -6.61 14.61
C SER A 136 -16.50 -5.17 14.12
N ALA A 137 -15.28 -4.64 14.18
CA ALA A 137 -14.90 -3.34 13.61
C ALA A 137 -14.67 -3.37 12.08
N GLY A 138 -14.83 -4.51 11.40
CA GLY A 138 -14.79 -4.62 9.94
C GLY A 138 -13.40 -4.73 9.30
N GLY A 139 -12.32 -4.42 10.02
CA GLY A 139 -10.94 -4.54 9.52
C GLY A 139 -10.39 -5.96 9.54
N ALA A 140 -9.66 -6.33 8.48
CA ALA A 140 -8.89 -7.59 8.42
C ALA A 140 -7.59 -7.53 9.24
N ALA A 141 -7.07 -6.32 9.46
CA ALA A 141 -5.93 -5.99 10.30
C ALA A 141 -5.96 -4.48 10.57
N PHE A 142 -5.08 -4.01 11.43
CA PHE A 142 -4.80 -2.59 11.63
C PHE A 142 -3.40 -2.39 12.21
N ALA A 143 -2.88 -1.18 12.06
CA ALA A 143 -1.60 -0.77 12.61
C ALA A 143 -1.62 0.71 13.02
N TYR A 144 -0.60 1.13 13.74
CA TYR A 144 -0.45 2.51 14.18
C TYR A 144 0.74 3.17 13.47
N LEU A 145 0.47 4.34 12.88
CA LEU A 145 1.51 5.24 12.39
C LEU A 145 2.46 5.64 13.53
N PRO A 146 3.74 5.93 13.25
CA PRO A 146 4.69 6.45 14.24
C PRO A 146 4.40 7.93 14.54
N SER A 147 3.38 8.16 15.38
CA SER A 147 2.82 9.48 15.67
C SER A 147 3.40 10.13 16.94
N GLY A 148 4.37 9.47 17.59
CA GLY A 148 4.94 9.89 18.87
C GLY A 148 4.20 9.30 20.08
N ASN A 149 3.24 8.40 19.87
CA ASN A 149 2.58 7.67 20.94
C ASN A 149 3.34 6.38 21.25
N SER A 150 4.28 6.46 22.19
CA SER A 150 5.12 5.34 22.60
C SER A 150 4.36 4.09 23.10
N ARG A 151 3.05 4.19 23.35
CA ARG A 151 2.23 3.02 23.74
C ARG A 151 1.76 2.20 22.55
N THR A 152 1.65 2.78 21.35
CA THR A 152 1.00 2.14 20.19
C THR A 152 1.85 2.18 18.93
N ASP A 153 2.77 3.15 18.80
CA ASP A 153 3.65 3.27 17.64
C ASP A 153 4.35 1.93 17.33
N GLY A 154 4.33 1.53 16.05
CA GLY A 154 4.95 0.29 15.58
C GLY A 154 4.15 -0.99 15.86
N GLN A 155 2.98 -0.93 16.49
CA GLN A 155 2.13 -2.11 16.65
C GLN A 155 1.32 -2.38 15.38
N SER A 156 1.23 -3.65 14.99
CA SER A 156 0.31 -4.16 13.98
C SER A 156 -0.40 -5.43 14.46
N TRP A 157 -1.70 -5.51 14.15
CA TRP A 157 -2.63 -6.49 14.67
C TRP A 157 -3.44 -7.12 13.53
N TYR A 158 -3.54 -8.45 13.53
CA TYR A 158 -4.09 -9.20 12.40
C TYR A 158 -5.28 -10.07 12.84
N LEU A 159 -6.43 -9.93 12.16
CA LEU A 159 -7.62 -10.68 12.51
C LEU A 159 -7.44 -12.17 12.21
N VAL A 160 -7.68 -13.01 13.20
CA VAL A 160 -7.79 -14.46 13.08
C VAL A 160 -8.96 -14.92 13.93
N ASP A 161 -10.06 -15.29 13.27
CA ASP A 161 -11.23 -15.88 13.92
C ASP A 161 -11.79 -17.04 13.08
N ASN A 162 -12.93 -17.63 13.45
CA ASN A 162 -13.48 -18.76 12.72
C ASN A 162 -14.06 -18.41 11.35
N SER A 163 -14.49 -17.16 11.16
CA SER A 163 -15.01 -16.62 9.89
C SER A 163 -13.94 -16.02 8.99
N TYR A 164 -12.78 -15.62 9.53
CA TYR A 164 -11.69 -14.98 8.82
C TYR A 164 -10.34 -15.67 9.10
N LYS A 165 -9.86 -16.44 8.13
CA LYS A 165 -8.61 -17.22 8.23
C LYS A 165 -7.51 -16.77 7.24
N VAL A 166 -7.76 -15.76 6.41
CA VAL A 166 -6.81 -15.32 5.36
C VAL A 166 -5.44 -14.99 5.94
N ASN A 167 -5.38 -14.35 7.12
CA ASN A 167 -4.13 -13.99 7.79
C ASN A 167 -3.37 -15.18 8.40
N THR A 168 -3.94 -16.39 8.44
CA THR A 168 -3.26 -17.57 9.02
C THR A 168 -2.30 -18.25 8.05
N THR A 169 -2.50 -18.06 6.75
CA THR A 169 -1.72 -18.67 5.67
C THR A 169 -1.22 -17.62 4.66
N PRO A 170 -0.51 -16.57 5.10
CA PRO A 170 0.08 -15.62 4.16
C PRO A 170 1.08 -16.35 3.27
N ASP A 171 1.09 -16.01 1.98
CA ASP A 171 2.04 -16.56 1.02
C ASP A 171 2.20 -15.61 -0.18
N ASN A 172 3.23 -15.83 -0.97
CA ASN A 172 3.54 -14.99 -2.12
C ASN A 172 2.32 -14.82 -3.04
N GLY A 173 1.96 -13.57 -3.30
CA GLY A 173 0.88 -13.22 -4.20
C GLY A 173 -0.52 -13.39 -3.62
N ASN A 174 -0.72 -13.72 -2.34
CA ASN A 174 -2.05 -13.75 -1.73
C ASN A 174 -2.35 -12.54 -0.84
N TYR A 175 -3.63 -12.30 -0.60
CA TYR A 175 -4.09 -11.20 0.25
C TYR A 175 -3.50 -11.19 1.66
N GLY A 176 -3.27 -12.36 2.29
CA GLY A 176 -2.64 -12.41 3.61
C GLY A 176 -1.22 -11.83 3.63
N ARG A 177 -0.43 -12.06 2.56
CA ARG A 177 0.89 -11.43 2.41
C ARG A 177 0.78 -9.95 2.08
N GLN A 178 -0.19 -9.54 1.27
CA GLN A 178 -0.45 -8.12 1.02
C GLN A 178 -0.83 -7.37 2.31
N THR A 179 -1.68 -7.95 3.16
CA THR A 179 -2.05 -7.39 4.47
C THR A 179 -0.82 -7.20 5.36
N LEU A 180 0.10 -8.16 5.43
CA LEU A 180 1.36 -7.97 6.16
C LEU A 180 2.14 -6.75 5.64
N THR A 181 2.34 -6.66 4.33
CA THR A 181 3.06 -5.54 3.70
C THR A 181 2.34 -4.21 3.92
N HIS A 182 1.01 -4.18 3.86
CA HIS A 182 0.16 -3.03 4.09
C HIS A 182 0.30 -2.50 5.52
N GLU A 183 0.08 -3.36 6.52
CA GLU A 183 0.20 -2.94 7.93
C GLU A 183 1.61 -2.51 8.30
N ILE A 184 2.64 -3.15 7.73
CA ILE A 184 4.02 -2.67 7.91
C ILE A 184 4.20 -1.28 7.27
N GLY A 185 3.58 -1.03 6.11
CA GLY A 185 3.54 0.30 5.49
C GLY A 185 3.00 1.39 6.43
N HIS A 186 1.89 1.11 7.13
CA HIS A 186 1.36 2.01 8.18
C HIS A 186 2.40 2.24 9.29
N THR A 187 3.03 1.20 9.82
CA THR A 187 4.08 1.38 10.85
C THR A 187 5.30 2.15 10.33
N LEU A 188 5.47 2.26 9.01
CA LEU A 188 6.51 3.06 8.33
C LEU A 188 6.01 4.43 7.88
N SER A 189 4.85 4.87 8.37
CA SER A 189 4.24 6.19 8.16
C SER A 189 3.42 6.38 6.88
N LEU A 190 3.07 5.30 6.18
CA LEU A 190 2.27 5.40 4.95
C LEU A 190 0.79 5.30 5.29
N SER A 191 0.01 6.33 4.96
CA SER A 191 -1.44 6.30 5.11
C SER A 191 -2.12 5.69 3.89
N HIS A 192 -3.42 5.40 3.99
CA HIS A 192 -4.20 5.06 2.80
C HIS A 192 -4.16 6.22 1.79
N PRO A 193 -4.19 5.97 0.47
CA PRO A 193 -4.21 7.04 -0.53
C PRO A 193 -5.54 7.80 -0.67
N GLY A 194 -6.38 7.74 0.36
CA GLY A 194 -7.62 8.50 0.52
C GLY A 194 -8.05 8.51 1.99
N ASP A 195 -9.07 9.30 2.31
CA ASP A 195 -9.60 9.42 3.67
C ASP A 195 -10.73 8.40 3.88
N TYR A 196 -10.33 7.13 4.00
CA TYR A 196 -11.23 6.01 4.26
C TYR A 196 -10.59 5.01 5.21
N ASN A 197 -11.44 4.27 5.91
CA ASN A 197 -11.02 3.23 6.84
C ASN A 197 -12.04 2.09 6.88
N ALA A 198 -11.58 0.87 7.14
CA ALA A 198 -12.49 -0.26 7.35
C ALA A 198 -13.29 -0.05 8.65
N GLY A 199 -14.60 -0.31 8.60
CA GLY A 199 -15.51 -0.09 9.73
C GLY A 199 -16.09 1.32 9.83
N GLU A 200 -15.60 2.27 9.04
CA GLU A 200 -16.09 3.65 8.99
C GLU A 200 -16.96 3.87 7.74
N GLY A 201 -18.26 3.54 7.88
CA GLY A 201 -19.20 3.61 6.75
C GLY A 201 -18.97 2.49 5.74
N ASN A 202 -19.28 2.77 4.47
CA ASN A 202 -19.12 1.82 3.35
C ASN A 202 -18.33 2.51 2.22
N PRO A 203 -17.03 2.76 2.41
CA PRO A 203 -16.24 3.47 1.41
C PRO A 203 -16.13 2.63 0.13
N THR A 204 -16.11 3.31 -1.00
CA THR A 204 -15.98 2.74 -2.33
C THR A 204 -14.89 3.47 -3.11
N TYR A 205 -14.47 2.94 -4.26
CA TYR A 205 -13.53 3.66 -5.14
C TYR A 205 -14.07 5.03 -5.58
N LYS A 206 -15.39 5.27 -5.53
CA LYS A 206 -15.93 6.62 -5.78
C LYS A 206 -15.44 7.65 -4.77
N ASP A 207 -15.07 7.23 -3.57
CA ASP A 207 -14.57 8.06 -2.48
C ASP A 207 -13.03 8.26 -2.55
N ALA A 208 -12.34 7.60 -3.49
CA ALA A 208 -10.90 7.80 -3.70
C ALA A 208 -10.58 9.24 -4.14
N SER A 209 -9.52 9.82 -3.57
CA SER A 209 -9.11 11.21 -3.82
C SER A 209 -8.52 11.44 -5.22
N TYR A 210 -7.85 10.44 -5.78
CA TYR A 210 -7.24 10.46 -7.11
C TYR A 210 -7.41 9.11 -7.81
N ALA A 211 -7.29 9.10 -9.15
CA ALA A 211 -7.61 7.92 -9.94
C ALA A 211 -6.69 6.72 -9.67
N GLU A 212 -5.41 6.97 -9.45
CA GLU A 212 -4.42 5.92 -9.22
C GLU A 212 -4.39 5.40 -7.78
N ASP A 213 -5.37 5.75 -6.96
CA ASP A 213 -5.63 5.05 -5.69
C ASP A 213 -6.25 3.68 -6.01
N THR A 214 -5.39 2.74 -6.40
CA THR A 214 -5.74 1.32 -6.56
C THR A 214 -4.56 0.47 -6.15
N ARG A 215 -4.83 -0.81 -5.88
CA ARG A 215 -3.79 -1.84 -5.67
C ARG A 215 -2.90 -2.05 -6.89
N GLY A 216 -3.29 -1.47 -8.04
CA GLY A 216 -2.46 -1.37 -9.23
C GLY A 216 -1.19 -0.52 -9.02
N TYR A 217 -1.24 0.42 -8.08
CA TYR A 217 -0.18 1.39 -7.84
C TYR A 217 0.33 1.41 -6.40
N SER A 218 -0.53 1.12 -5.41
CA SER A 218 -0.13 1.12 -4.00
C SER A 218 -0.79 -0.01 -3.22
N VAL A 219 0.03 -0.76 -2.47
CA VAL A 219 -0.48 -1.75 -1.50
C VAL A 219 -1.26 -1.11 -0.36
N MET A 220 -1.17 0.21 -0.19
CA MET A 220 -1.95 0.97 0.79
C MET A 220 -3.40 1.21 0.35
N SER A 221 -3.76 0.90 -0.89
CA SER A 221 -5.10 1.11 -1.41
C SER A 221 -6.09 -0.01 -1.03
N TYR A 222 -7.35 0.35 -0.81
CA TYR A 222 -8.44 -0.61 -0.67
C TYR A 222 -8.98 -1.09 -2.03
N TRP A 223 -8.72 -0.36 -3.10
CA TRP A 223 -9.45 -0.52 -4.35
C TRP A 223 -8.73 -1.47 -5.30
N SER A 224 -9.50 -2.35 -5.97
CA SER A 224 -8.92 -3.25 -6.97
C SER A 224 -8.25 -2.46 -8.09
N GLU A 225 -7.14 -3.01 -8.57
CA GLU A 225 -6.39 -2.59 -9.75
C GLU A 225 -7.27 -2.48 -11.01
N SER A 226 -8.35 -3.26 -11.09
CA SER A 226 -9.29 -3.20 -12.22
C SER A 226 -10.00 -1.85 -12.35
N ASN A 227 -10.06 -1.03 -11.30
CA ASN A 227 -10.57 0.35 -11.39
C ASN A 227 -9.69 1.26 -12.25
N THR A 228 -8.46 0.84 -12.59
CA THR A 228 -7.52 1.54 -13.47
C THR A 228 -7.04 0.65 -14.61
N ASP A 229 -7.89 -0.30 -15.01
CA ASP A 229 -7.70 -1.18 -16.17
C ASP A 229 -6.44 -2.07 -16.12
N GLN A 230 -5.90 -2.34 -14.92
CA GLN A 230 -4.95 -3.43 -14.73
C GLN A 230 -5.68 -4.75 -14.46
N ASN A 231 -4.97 -5.85 -14.66
CA ASN A 231 -5.45 -7.20 -14.38
C ASN A 231 -4.33 -8.02 -13.76
N PHE A 232 -4.42 -8.29 -12.47
CA PHE A 232 -3.42 -9.09 -11.75
C PHE A 232 -3.74 -10.58 -11.73
N VAL A 233 -4.84 -11.01 -12.35
CA VAL A 233 -5.20 -12.41 -12.50
C VAL A 233 -4.38 -13.02 -13.64
N LYS A 234 -3.38 -13.83 -13.29
CA LYS A 234 -2.71 -14.72 -14.24
C LYS A 234 -3.24 -16.15 -14.05
N GLY A 235 -4.09 -16.62 -14.97
CA GLY A 235 -4.56 -18.02 -14.98
C GLY A 235 -5.64 -18.38 -13.94
N GLY A 236 -6.42 -17.42 -13.46
CA GLY A 236 -7.59 -17.67 -12.61
C GLY A 236 -7.37 -17.61 -11.10
N VAL A 237 -6.18 -17.20 -10.64
CA VAL A 237 -5.92 -16.90 -9.22
C VAL A 237 -5.77 -15.38 -9.09
N ALA A 238 -6.70 -14.75 -8.39
CA ALA A 238 -6.59 -13.36 -7.98
C ALA A 238 -5.57 -13.24 -6.83
N ALA A 239 -4.83 -12.13 -6.80
CA ALA A 239 -3.93 -11.80 -5.70
C ALA A 239 -4.69 -11.37 -4.44
#